data_AF-A0A2N8MER3-F1
#
_entry.id   AF-A0A2N8MER3-F1
#
_cell.length_a   1.000
_cell.length_b   1.000
_cell.length_c   1.000
_cell.angle_alpha   90.00
_cell.angle_beta   90.00
_cell.angle_gamma   90.00
#
_symmetry.space_group_name_H-M   'P 1'
#
loop_
_entity.id
_entity.type
_entity.pdbx_description
1 polymer ?
#
loop_
_entity_poly.entity_id
_entity_poly.type
_entity_poly.pdbx_seq_one_letter_code
_entity_poly.pdbx_strand_id
1 'polypeptide(L)'
;MVAGLLAVVPARTAIWIVALAWMGVACILNARRCGRTHCRFTGPYYLVMIVPVFALGLCVVPAGLSGWLVLGAFIILGSKALWWATERAWGKFS
;
A
#
# COMPACT_ATOMS: atom_id res chain seq x y z
N MET A 1 -10.11 4.55 5.90
CA MET A 1 -9.47 5.60 5.06
C MET A 1 -10.44 6.22 4.03
N VAL A 2 -11.70 6.45 4.37
CA VAL A 2 -12.61 7.18 3.46
C VAL A 2 -12.48 8.69 3.67
N ALA A 3 -12.28 9.13 4.93
CA ALA A 3 -12.13 10.54 5.30
C ALA A 3 -10.92 11.25 4.61
N GLY A 4 -9.80 10.55 4.44
CA GLY A 4 -8.63 11.12 3.74
C GLY A 4 -8.87 11.44 2.27
N LEU A 5 -9.84 10.76 1.64
CA LEU A 5 -10.17 10.94 0.22
C LEU A 5 -10.91 12.25 -0.07
N LEU A 6 -11.41 12.93 0.95
CA LEU A 6 -12.08 14.23 0.84
C LEU A 6 -11.21 15.38 1.37
N ALA A 7 -10.08 15.06 2.01
CA ALA A 7 -9.12 16.05 2.47
C ALA A 7 -8.44 16.74 1.28
N VAL A 8 -7.93 17.96 1.52
CA VAL A 8 -7.08 18.67 0.57
C VAL A 8 -5.86 17.83 0.20
N VAL A 9 -5.37 17.99 -1.03
CA VAL A 9 -4.33 17.14 -1.63
C VAL A 9 -3.11 16.92 -0.71
N PRO A 10 -2.54 17.95 -0.04
CA PRO A 10 -1.39 17.74 0.84
C PRO A 10 -1.70 16.83 2.04
N ALA A 11 -2.84 17.05 2.68
CA ALA A 11 -3.27 16.26 3.83
C ALA A 11 -3.60 14.81 3.43
N ARG A 12 -4.29 14.63 2.30
CA ARG A 12 -4.56 13.30 1.74
C ARG A 12 -3.28 12.53 1.46
N THR A 13 -2.31 13.19 0.83
CA THR A 13 -0.99 12.63 0.52
C THR A 13 -0.29 12.17 1.80
N ALA A 14 -0.19 13.05 2.81
CA ALA A 14 0.44 12.71 4.08
C ALA A 14 -0.23 11.52 4.77
N ILE A 15 -1.57 11.50 4.84
CA ILE A 15 -2.33 10.40 5.45
C ILE A 15 -2.04 9.06 4.77
N TRP A 16 -2.04 9.04 3.44
CA TRP A 16 -1.80 7.82 2.66
C TRP A 16 -0.36 7.33 2.83
N ILE A 17 0.62 8.23 2.78
CA ILE A 17 2.04 7.89 3.00
C ILE A 17 2.25 7.31 4.39
N VAL A 18 1.76 7.99 5.45
CA VAL A 18 1.93 7.55 6.83
C VAL A 18 1.34 6.16 7.03
N ALA A 19 0.17 5.90 6.47
CA ALA A 19 -0.49 4.62 6.67
C ALA A 19 0.08 3.49 5.81
N LEU A 20 0.55 3.77 4.59
CA LEU A 20 1.31 2.81 3.79
C LEU A 20 2.63 2.46 4.47
N ALA A 21 3.33 3.45 5.01
CA ALA A 21 4.56 3.25 5.79
C ALA A 21 4.28 2.42 7.04
N TRP A 22 3.25 2.76 7.81
CA TRP A 22 2.84 2.02 9.00
C TRP A 22 2.54 0.56 8.69
N MET A 23 1.65 0.30 7.72
CA MET A 23 1.28 -1.05 7.31
C MET A 23 2.46 -1.82 6.74
N GLY A 24 3.27 -1.19 5.88
CA GLY A 24 4.45 -1.80 5.27
C GLY A 24 5.48 -2.24 6.32
N VAL A 25 5.82 -1.35 7.25
CA VAL A 25 6.76 -1.65 8.35
C VAL A 25 6.19 -2.74 9.26
N ALA A 26 4.91 -2.66 9.64
CA ALA A 26 4.26 -3.68 10.45
C ALA A 26 4.30 -5.06 9.79
N CYS A 27 4.06 -5.16 8.48
CA CYS A 27 4.16 -6.41 7.72
C CYS A 27 5.59 -6.97 7.72
N ILE A 28 6.62 -6.11 7.52
CA ILE A 28 8.03 -6.55 7.50
C ILE A 28 8.46 -7.06 8.88
N LEU A 29 8.10 -6.35 9.95
CA LEU A 29 8.42 -6.77 11.32
C LEU A 29 7.68 -8.06 11.68
N ASN A 30 6.42 -8.19 11.26
CA ASN A 30 5.62 -9.38 11.51
C ASN A 30 6.09 -10.58 10.67
N ALA A 31 6.61 -10.39 9.46
CA ALA A 31 7.17 -11.45 8.62
C ALA A 31 8.27 -12.25 9.35
N ARG A 32 9.06 -11.58 10.20
CA ARG A 32 10.08 -12.22 11.04
C ARG A 32 9.51 -13.12 12.14
N ARG A 33 8.27 -12.85 12.58
CA ARG A 33 7.59 -13.62 13.63
C ARG A 33 6.71 -14.73 13.05
N CYS A 34 5.96 -14.42 11.99
CA CYS A 34 4.97 -15.34 11.44
C CYS A 34 5.52 -16.31 10.38
N GLY A 35 6.66 -15.97 9.74
CA GLY A 35 7.27 -16.74 8.66
C GLY A 35 6.41 -16.83 7.38
N ARG A 36 5.22 -16.20 7.35
CA ARG A 36 4.31 -16.28 6.20
C ARG A 36 4.85 -15.46 5.04
N THR A 37 4.73 -16.03 3.85
CA THR A 37 5.21 -15.41 2.61
C THR A 37 4.50 -14.09 2.34
N HIS A 38 3.21 -13.99 2.62
CA HIS A 38 2.46 -12.76 2.36
C HIS A 38 3.05 -11.55 3.06
N CYS A 39 3.36 -11.64 4.36
CA CYS A 39 3.92 -10.51 5.11
C CYS A 39 5.26 -10.05 4.51
N ARG A 40 6.02 -10.98 3.93
CA ARG A 40 7.32 -10.71 3.32
C ARG A 40 7.21 -9.97 1.98
N PHE A 41 6.12 -10.17 1.23
CA PHE A 41 5.89 -9.51 -0.06
C PHE A 41 4.99 -8.26 0.05
N THR A 42 3.94 -8.31 0.89
CA THR A 42 3.01 -7.18 1.05
C THR A 42 3.66 -5.99 1.75
N GLY A 43 4.60 -6.23 2.66
CA GLY A 43 5.35 -5.16 3.34
C GLY A 43 6.12 -4.25 2.39
N PRO A 44 7.08 -4.79 1.60
CA PRO A 44 7.77 -4.03 0.55
C PRO A 44 6.82 -3.41 -0.47
N TYR A 45 5.74 -4.12 -0.85
CA TYR A 45 4.73 -3.59 -1.76
C TYR A 45 4.10 -2.29 -1.24
N TYR A 46 3.66 -2.26 0.02
CA TYR A 46 3.09 -1.03 0.59
C TYR A 46 4.09 0.13 0.63
N LEU A 47 5.37 -0.15 0.89
CA LEU A 47 6.41 0.89 0.86
C LEU A 47 6.66 1.41 -0.56
N VAL A 48 6.66 0.55 -1.59
CA VAL A 48 6.79 0.98 -2.99
C VAL A 48 5.58 1.82 -3.41
N MET A 49 4.37 1.51 -2.93
CA MET A 49 3.15 2.28 -3.23
C MET A 49 3.16 3.71 -2.67
N ILE A 50 4.13 4.08 -1.81
CA ILE A 50 4.34 5.48 -1.40
C ILE A 50 4.75 6.35 -2.60
N VAL A 51 5.53 5.80 -3.55
CA VAL A 51 6.02 6.53 -4.72
C VAL A 51 4.88 7.08 -5.59
N PRO A 52 3.91 6.28 -6.06
CA PRO A 52 2.79 6.82 -6.85
C PRO A 52 1.88 7.75 -6.03
N VAL A 53 1.74 7.54 -4.71
CA VAL A 53 0.99 8.48 -3.83
C VAL A 53 1.69 9.84 -3.79
N PHE A 54 3.01 9.86 -3.65
CA PHE A 54 3.79 11.08 -3.63
C PHE A 54 3.75 11.80 -4.99
N ALA A 55 3.87 11.05 -6.10
CA ALA A 55 3.77 11.60 -7.45
C ALA A 55 2.39 12.25 -7.73
N LEU A 56 1.29 11.62 -7.30
CA LEU A 56 -0.05 12.23 -7.37
C LEU A 56 -0.18 13.45 -6.46
N GLY A 57 0.39 13.40 -5.26
CA GLY A 57 0.34 14.50 -4.28
C GLY A 57 1.08 15.76 -4.72
N LEU A 58 2.16 15.61 -5.48
CA LEU A 58 2.93 16.71 -6.08
C LEU A 58 2.28 17.29 -7.36
N CYS A 59 1.10 16.80 -7.76
CA CYS A 59 0.45 17.16 -9.03
C CYS A 59 1.33 16.93 -10.27
N VAL A 60 2.30 16.01 -10.19
CA VAL A 60 3.14 15.62 -11.35
C VAL A 60 2.29 14.99 -12.45
N VAL A 61 1.16 14.38 -12.06
CA VAL A 61 0.14 13.86 -12.96
C VAL A 61 -1.16 14.60 -12.68
N PRO A 62 -1.82 15.20 -13.69
CA PRO A 62 -3.14 15.81 -13.52
C PRO A 62 -4.18 14.71 -13.32
N ALA A 63 -4.34 14.28 -12.08
CA ALA A 63 -5.28 13.27 -11.67
C ALA A 63 -6.21 13.86 -10.61
N GLY A 64 -7.46 14.11 -11.01
CA GLY A 64 -8.52 14.48 -10.07
C GLY A 64 -8.85 13.34 -9.10
N LEU A 65 -10.01 13.41 -8.47
CA LEU A 65 -10.46 12.38 -7.52
C LEU A 65 -10.44 10.95 -8.10
N SER A 66 -10.71 10.81 -9.41
CA SER A 66 -10.65 9.53 -10.13
C SER A 66 -9.27 8.88 -10.06
N GLY A 67 -8.18 9.64 -10.19
CA GLY A 67 -6.81 9.10 -10.11
C GLY A 67 -6.50 8.55 -8.72
N TRP A 68 -6.95 9.24 -7.66
CA TRP A 68 -6.84 8.76 -6.28
C TRP A 68 -7.63 7.48 -6.04
N LEU A 69 -8.84 7.37 -6.62
CA LEU A 69 -9.67 6.17 -6.52
C LEU A 69 -9.03 4.97 -7.23
N VAL A 70 -8.52 5.18 -8.46
CA VAL A 70 -7.81 4.14 -9.22
C VAL A 70 -6.57 3.68 -8.47
N LEU A 71 -5.77 4.61 -7.92
CA LEU A 71 -4.61 4.26 -7.12
C LEU A 71 -4.99 3.49 -5.86
N GLY A 72 -6.03 3.93 -5.14
CA GLY A 72 -6.53 3.21 -3.98
C GLY A 72 -6.99 1.79 -4.30
N ALA A 73 -7.75 1.63 -5.39
CA ALA A 73 -8.18 0.32 -5.87
C ALA A 73 -6.99 -0.56 -6.24
N PHE A 74 -6.00 -0.01 -6.95
CA PHE A 74 -4.79 -0.72 -7.32
C PHE A 74 -4.00 -1.19 -6.09
N ILE A 75 -3.80 -0.32 -5.10
CA ILE A 75 -3.12 -0.66 -3.84
C ILE A 75 -3.82 -1.84 -3.16
N ILE A 76 -5.15 -1.75 -3.00
CA ILE A 76 -5.94 -2.77 -2.31
C ILE A 76 -5.92 -4.09 -3.09
N LEU A 77 -6.25 -4.07 -4.39
CA LEU A 77 -6.31 -5.27 -5.22
C LEU A 77 -4.94 -5.94 -5.32
N GLY A 78 -3.86 -5.17 -5.55
CA GLY A 78 -2.51 -5.70 -5.58
C GLY A 78 -2.10 -6.34 -4.25
N SER A 79 -2.49 -5.76 -3.11
CA SER A 79 -2.22 -6.38 -1.81
C SER A 79 -2.96 -7.71 -1.61
N LYS A 80 -4.22 -7.79 -2.05
CA LYS A 80 -5.03 -9.02 -1.98
C LYS A 80 -4.49 -10.10 -2.92
N ALA A 81 -4.08 -9.72 -4.13
CA ALA A 81 -3.46 -10.61 -5.09
C ALA A 81 -2.13 -11.16 -4.58
N LEU A 82 -1.25 -10.31 -4.03
CA LEU A 82 0.00 -10.73 -3.42
C LEU A 82 -0.24 -11.69 -2.25
N TRP A 83 -1.19 -11.36 -1.36
CA TRP A 83 -1.53 -12.25 -0.26
C TRP A 83 -1.96 -13.63 -0.74
N TRP A 84 -2.95 -13.68 -1.64
CA TRP A 84 -3.48 -14.93 -2.17
C TRP A 84 -2.43 -15.74 -2.94
N ALA A 85 -1.70 -15.11 -3.86
CA ALA A 85 -0.73 -15.79 -4.71
C ALA A 85 0.45 -16.34 -3.91
N THR A 86 1.00 -15.53 -2.99
CA THR A 86 2.20 -15.92 -2.24
C THR A 86 1.91 -16.98 -1.17
N GLU A 87 0.74 -16.93 -0.53
CA GLU A 87 0.33 -18.01 0.38
C GLU A 87 -0.01 -19.28 -0.39
N ARG A 88 -0.66 -19.18 -1.55
CA ARG A 88 -1.03 -20.36 -2.34
C ARG A 88 0.18 -21.08 -2.94
N ALA A 89 1.19 -20.32 -3.34
CA ALA A 89 2.40 -20.85 -3.96
C ALA A 89 3.44 -21.36 -2.96
N TRP A 90 3.63 -20.67 -1.82
CA TRP A 90 4.69 -21.02 -0.85
C TRP A 90 4.20 -21.17 0.60
N GLY A 91 3.11 -20.52 1.00
CA GLY A 91 2.58 -20.57 2.36
C GLY A 91 3.48 -19.91 3.40
N LYS A 92 4.47 -20.64 3.92
CA LYS A 92 5.45 -20.16 4.90
C LYS A 92 6.86 -20.43 4.39
N PHE A 93 7.73 -19.43 4.54
CA PHE A 93 9.16 -19.65 4.45
C PHE A 93 9.63 -20.19 5.81
N SER A 94 10.34 -21.33 5.78
CA SER A 94 11.02 -21.89 6.94
C SER A 94 12.30 -21.13 7.25
#